data_AF-A0A0A8EHY5-F1
#
_entry.id   AF-A0A0A8EHY5-F1
#
_cell.length_a   1.000
_cell.length_b   1.000
_cell.length_c   1.000
_cell.angle_alpha   90.00
_cell.angle_beta   90.00
_cell.angle_gamma   90.00
#
_symmetry.space_group_name_H-M   'P 1'
#
loop_
_entity.id
_entity.type
_entity.pdbx_description
1 polymer ?
#
loop_
_entity_poly.entity_id
_entity_poly.type
_entity_poly.pdbx_seq_one_letter_code
_entity_poly.pdbx_strand_id
1 'polypeptide(L)'
;MPNPHDIPDLASFAAALAEELPGTWTSEHHLHEQYTDQFARAEDVWDLDLVAHALAEYVVDQDAVLTRDDGTRLYVITRPRSGEEFLVSAMAPAGIRPEAFRDVREPDGIAVPDDPFRAAEDIAFDLLPRYDKALTQVQHNASRLVSAPEPEHVTMTWSDRNLVVETPERPDVIQVLRDNGFSYTPDHSALVLSGDDSAVQAQSVRAAGAQLYALGVGVSMRHPQPKPALDTTAIAPPTPPVTSSHRSR
;
A
#
# COMPACT_ATOMS: atom_id res chain seq x y z
N MET A 1 22.49 -8.92 -37.98
CA MET A 1 22.40 -8.36 -36.61
C MET A 1 22.47 -6.85 -36.75
N PRO A 2 21.59 -6.07 -36.12
CA PRO A 2 21.72 -4.62 -36.10
C PRO A 2 23.05 -4.24 -35.41
N ASN A 3 23.65 -3.12 -35.84
CA ASN A 3 24.95 -2.65 -35.37
C ASN A 3 24.80 -2.07 -33.95
N PRO A 4 25.71 -2.31 -32.99
CA PRO A 4 25.59 -1.80 -31.61
C PRO A 4 25.65 -0.26 -31.49
N HIS A 5 25.89 0.45 -32.60
CA HIS A 5 26.00 1.91 -32.66
C HIS A 5 24.73 2.63 -33.13
N ASP A 6 23.65 1.89 -33.46
CA ASP A 6 22.41 2.47 -34.00
C ASP A 6 21.25 2.48 -32.96
N ILE A 7 21.52 2.17 -31.69
CA ILE A 7 20.50 2.28 -30.63
C ILE A 7 20.55 3.72 -30.08
N PRO A 8 19.47 4.50 -30.17
CA PRO A 8 19.44 5.86 -29.61
C PRO A 8 19.69 5.81 -28.10
N ASP A 9 20.56 6.70 -27.62
CA ASP A 9 20.98 6.74 -26.23
C ASP A 9 19.81 7.16 -25.33
N LEU A 10 19.32 6.23 -24.51
CA LEU A 10 18.20 6.44 -23.60
C LEU A 10 18.47 7.58 -22.62
N ALA A 11 19.69 7.71 -22.11
CA ALA A 11 20.05 8.75 -21.15
C ALA A 11 19.90 10.14 -21.76
N SER A 12 20.49 10.35 -22.95
CA SER A 12 20.38 11.61 -23.68
C SER A 12 18.94 11.91 -24.10
N PHE A 13 18.22 10.90 -24.61
CA PHE A 13 16.80 11.06 -24.99
C PHE A 13 15.94 11.47 -23.80
N ALA A 14 16.05 10.77 -22.66
CA ALA A 14 15.26 11.05 -21.47
C ALA A 14 15.58 12.42 -20.87
N ALA A 15 16.85 12.85 -20.89
CA ALA A 15 17.24 14.19 -20.45
C ALA A 15 16.61 15.28 -21.32
N ALA A 16 16.69 15.15 -22.66
CA ALA A 16 16.06 16.09 -23.58
C ALA A 16 14.53 16.08 -23.46
N LEU A 17 13.93 14.89 -23.32
CA LEU A 17 12.49 14.75 -23.14
C LEU A 17 11.98 15.48 -21.89
N ALA A 18 12.74 15.43 -20.78
CA ALA A 18 12.40 16.15 -19.57
C ALA A 18 12.37 17.68 -19.76
N GLU A 19 13.20 18.22 -20.65
CA GLU A 19 13.23 19.65 -20.96
C GLU A 19 12.06 20.09 -21.86
N GLU A 20 11.58 19.20 -22.73
CA GLU A 20 10.49 19.48 -23.68
C GLU A 20 9.09 19.24 -23.12
N LEU A 21 8.95 18.38 -22.11
CA LEU A 21 7.65 18.08 -21.50
C LEU A 21 7.04 19.30 -20.77
N PRO A 22 5.71 19.46 -20.79
CA PRO A 22 5.06 20.56 -20.08
C PRO A 22 5.22 20.42 -18.57
N GLY A 23 5.69 21.51 -17.94
CA GLY A 23 5.99 21.56 -16.50
C GLY A 23 7.48 21.50 -16.22
N THR A 24 7.86 21.18 -14.98
CA THR A 24 9.27 20.99 -14.60
C THR A 24 9.51 19.51 -14.36
N TRP A 25 10.28 18.87 -15.23
CA TRP A 25 10.63 17.46 -15.11
C TRP A 25 12.13 17.28 -14.86
N THR A 26 12.47 16.28 -14.05
CA THR A 26 13.84 15.78 -13.90
C THR A 26 13.93 14.38 -14.47
N SER A 27 15.12 13.99 -14.94
CA SER A 27 15.39 12.66 -15.49
C SER A 27 16.39 11.91 -14.62
N GLU A 28 16.09 10.65 -14.31
CA GLU A 28 17.00 9.71 -13.66
C GLU A 28 17.15 8.46 -14.53
N HIS A 29 18.32 8.31 -15.12
CA HIS A 29 18.70 7.13 -15.91
C HIS A 29 19.37 6.07 -15.04
N HIS A 30 19.12 4.79 -15.36
CA HIS A 30 19.71 3.66 -14.67
C HIS A 30 20.08 2.54 -15.64
N LEU A 31 21.27 1.96 -15.45
CA LEU A 31 21.73 0.76 -16.13
C LEU A 31 21.49 -0.45 -15.22
N HIS A 32 20.95 -1.53 -15.76
CA HIS A 32 20.75 -2.78 -15.04
C HIS A 32 22.03 -3.62 -15.10
N GLU A 33 22.66 -3.84 -13.94
CA GLU A 33 23.83 -4.71 -13.84
C GLU A 33 23.43 -6.17 -13.68
N GLN A 34 22.23 -6.41 -13.13
CA GLN A 34 21.65 -7.72 -12.89
C GLN A 34 20.21 -7.76 -13.43
N TYR A 35 19.77 -8.95 -13.84
CA TYR A 35 18.39 -9.16 -14.29
C TYR A 35 17.35 -8.72 -13.25
N THR A 36 17.65 -8.80 -11.96
CA THR A 36 16.74 -8.38 -10.89
C THR A 36 16.53 -6.87 -10.84
N ASP A 37 17.47 -6.08 -11.36
CA ASP A 37 17.45 -4.62 -11.25
C ASP A 37 16.29 -4.02 -12.06
N GLN A 38 15.89 -4.68 -13.16
CA GLN A 38 14.78 -4.23 -14.00
C GLN A 38 13.44 -4.18 -13.25
N PHE A 39 13.27 -4.97 -12.18
CA PHE A 39 12.00 -5.03 -11.44
C PHE A 39 11.82 -3.90 -10.43
N ALA A 40 12.92 -3.32 -9.94
CA ALA A 40 12.89 -2.35 -8.84
C ALA A 40 12.02 -1.12 -9.16
N ARG A 41 11.91 -0.76 -10.44
CA ARG A 41 11.10 0.36 -10.94
C ARG A 41 9.93 -0.11 -11.80
N ALA A 42 10.07 -1.24 -12.49
CA ALA A 42 9.00 -1.81 -13.30
C ALA A 42 7.76 -2.19 -12.47
N GLU A 43 7.91 -2.54 -11.19
CA GLU A 43 6.77 -2.82 -10.30
C GLU A 43 5.84 -1.62 -10.10
N ASP A 44 6.37 -0.40 -10.25
CA ASP A 44 5.61 0.85 -10.16
C ASP A 44 4.96 1.24 -11.51
N VAL A 45 5.21 0.52 -12.61
CA VAL A 45 4.61 0.83 -13.91
C VAL A 45 3.10 0.60 -13.83
N TRP A 46 2.31 1.63 -14.17
CA TRP A 46 0.86 1.59 -14.09
C TRP A 46 0.21 1.07 -15.38
N ASP A 47 0.94 1.04 -16.48
CA ASP A 47 0.49 0.38 -17.71
C ASP A 47 0.32 -1.14 -17.49
N LEU A 48 -0.72 -1.70 -18.11
CA LEU A 48 -0.95 -3.15 -18.16
C LEU A 48 -1.00 -3.68 -19.61
N ASP A 49 -0.56 -2.87 -20.58
CA ASP A 49 -0.59 -3.19 -22.00
C ASP A 49 0.83 -3.19 -22.59
N LEU A 50 1.22 -2.13 -23.30
CA LEU A 50 2.40 -2.13 -24.17
C LEU A 50 3.73 -2.27 -23.42
N VAL A 51 3.92 -1.52 -22.34
CA VAL A 51 5.17 -1.47 -21.58
C VAL A 51 5.24 -2.64 -20.62
N ALA A 52 4.14 -3.00 -19.96
CA ALA A 52 4.05 -4.21 -19.16
C ALA A 52 4.35 -5.46 -19.98
N HIS A 53 3.81 -5.57 -21.20
CA HIS A 53 4.12 -6.67 -22.10
C HIS A 53 5.60 -6.70 -22.48
N ALA A 54 6.19 -5.54 -22.79
CA ALA A 54 7.61 -5.45 -23.12
C ALA A 54 8.51 -5.92 -21.96
N LEU A 55 8.20 -5.49 -20.73
CA LEU A 55 8.95 -5.88 -19.52
C LEU A 55 8.79 -7.37 -19.18
N ALA A 56 7.65 -7.98 -19.54
CA ALA A 56 7.42 -9.41 -19.33
C ALA A 56 8.17 -10.29 -20.36
N GLU A 57 8.30 -9.82 -21.60
CA GLU A 57 8.86 -10.62 -22.71
C GLU A 57 10.36 -10.42 -22.92
N TYR A 58 10.91 -9.28 -22.51
CA TYR A 58 12.28 -8.88 -22.82
C TYR A 58 13.07 -8.51 -21.58
N VAL A 59 14.35 -8.86 -21.59
CA VAL A 59 15.32 -8.28 -20.66
C VAL A 59 15.59 -6.86 -21.14
N VAL A 60 15.37 -5.89 -20.26
CA VAL A 60 15.68 -4.48 -20.51
C VAL A 60 16.98 -4.16 -19.79
N ASP A 61 17.98 -3.62 -20.49
CA ASP A 61 19.31 -3.36 -19.93
C ASP A 61 19.39 -2.01 -19.20
N GLN A 62 18.41 -1.13 -19.40
CA GLN A 62 18.41 0.21 -18.86
C GLN A 62 17.02 0.83 -18.88
N ASP A 63 16.75 1.72 -17.93
CA ASP A 63 15.56 2.53 -17.89
C ASP A 63 15.84 3.99 -17.53
N ALA A 64 14.85 4.84 -17.75
CA ALA A 64 14.85 6.18 -17.19
C ALA A 64 13.49 6.48 -16.55
N VAL A 65 13.53 7.21 -15.45
CA VAL A 65 12.34 7.74 -14.77
C VAL A 65 12.35 9.26 -14.90
N LEU A 66 11.28 9.80 -15.48
CA LEU A 66 11.04 11.24 -15.48
C LEU A 66 10.12 11.58 -14.31
N THR A 67 10.50 12.55 -13.49
CA THR A 67 9.71 12.99 -12.33
C THR A 67 9.35 14.46 -12.47
N ARG A 68 8.06 14.77 -12.48
CA ARG A 68 7.54 16.13 -12.40
C ARG A 68 7.62 16.64 -10.95
N ASP A 69 7.70 17.95 -10.77
CA ASP A 69 7.74 18.61 -9.46
C ASP A 69 6.58 18.26 -8.51
N ASP A 70 5.42 17.88 -9.03
CA ASP A 70 4.27 17.40 -8.26
C ASP A 70 4.35 15.90 -7.87
N GLY A 71 5.42 15.21 -8.24
CA GLY A 71 5.64 13.79 -7.98
C GLY A 71 5.05 12.84 -9.03
N THR A 72 4.48 13.36 -10.13
CA THR A 72 4.06 12.57 -11.29
C THR A 72 5.27 11.93 -11.94
N ARG A 73 5.20 10.64 -12.30
CA ARG A 73 6.34 9.88 -12.79
C ARG A 73 6.04 9.17 -14.10
N LEU A 74 6.97 9.26 -15.05
CA LEU A 74 6.95 8.50 -16.30
C LEU A 74 8.14 7.54 -16.34
N TYR A 75 7.90 6.33 -16.81
CA TYR A 75 8.90 5.29 -17.05
C TYR A 75 9.21 5.21 -18.54
N VAL A 76 10.50 5.20 -18.89
CA VAL A 76 10.98 5.24 -20.27
C VAL A 76 11.99 4.10 -20.50
N ILE A 77 11.78 3.33 -21.57
CA ILE A 77 12.71 2.30 -22.04
C ILE A 77 12.85 2.36 -23.56
N THR A 78 13.98 1.90 -24.10
CA THR A 78 14.07 1.64 -25.54
C THR A 78 13.10 0.54 -25.92
N ARG A 79 12.38 0.71 -27.05
CA ARG A 79 11.41 -0.30 -27.49
C ARG A 79 12.12 -1.59 -27.93
N PRO A 80 11.87 -2.74 -27.29
CA PRO A 80 12.51 -3.98 -27.70
C PRO A 80 12.15 -4.34 -29.15
N ARG A 81 13.16 -4.79 -29.93
CA ARG A 81 13.03 -5.15 -31.36
C ARG A 81 12.64 -4.00 -32.30
N SER A 82 12.58 -2.75 -31.83
CA SER A 82 12.51 -1.54 -32.65
C SER A 82 13.78 -0.71 -32.40
N GLY A 83 14.46 -0.28 -33.46
CA GLY A 83 15.75 0.39 -33.33
C GLY A 83 15.66 1.90 -33.07
N GLU A 84 14.48 2.50 -33.22
CA GLU A 84 14.34 3.97 -33.39
C GLU A 84 13.19 4.55 -32.54
N GLU A 85 12.68 3.78 -31.57
CA GLU A 85 11.53 4.18 -30.75
C GLU A 85 11.76 3.89 -29.28
N PHE A 86 11.08 4.66 -28.44
CA PHE A 86 11.02 4.48 -27.00
C PHE A 86 9.60 4.09 -26.59
N LEU A 87 9.48 3.40 -25.47
CA LEU A 87 8.22 3.15 -24.80
C LEU A 87 8.14 4.03 -23.56
N VAL A 88 7.01 4.70 -23.38
CA VAL A 88 6.75 5.60 -22.25
C VAL A 88 5.47 5.16 -21.56
N SER A 89 5.51 5.01 -20.25
CA SER A 89 4.34 4.69 -19.42
C SER A 89 4.26 5.58 -18.19
N ALA A 90 3.05 5.82 -17.71
CA ALA A 90 2.85 6.34 -16.37
C ALA A 90 3.31 5.33 -15.30
N MET A 91 3.76 5.86 -14.15
CA MET A 91 4.02 5.08 -12.95
C MET A 91 2.93 5.36 -11.90
N ALA A 92 2.60 4.36 -11.09
CA ALA A 92 1.64 4.50 -10.01
C ALA A 92 2.14 5.52 -8.98
N PRO A 93 1.26 6.37 -8.41
CA PRO A 93 1.64 7.24 -7.31
C PRO A 93 2.03 6.44 -6.07
N ALA A 94 3.16 6.80 -5.47
CA ALA A 94 3.66 6.13 -4.27
C ALA A 94 2.77 6.40 -3.05
N GLY A 95 2.76 5.47 -2.09
CA GLY A 95 2.09 5.65 -0.79
C GLY A 95 0.56 5.59 -0.82
N ILE A 96 -0.03 5.23 -1.96
CA ILE A 96 -1.48 5.02 -2.08
C ILE A 96 -1.82 3.55 -1.86
N ARG A 97 -2.87 3.29 -1.06
CA ARG A 97 -3.36 1.93 -0.81
C ARG A 97 -3.87 1.26 -2.10
N PRO A 98 -3.59 -0.03 -2.33
CA PRO A 98 -4.03 -0.75 -3.53
C PRO A 98 -5.55 -0.67 -3.80
N GLU A 99 -6.38 -0.58 -2.76
CA GLU A 99 -7.83 -0.47 -2.90
C GLU A 99 -8.27 0.80 -3.63
N ALA A 100 -7.47 1.87 -3.61
CA ALA A 100 -7.78 3.12 -4.28
C ALA A 100 -7.69 3.00 -5.81
N PHE A 101 -6.96 2.00 -6.32
CA PHE A 101 -6.79 1.75 -7.74
C PHE A 101 -7.94 0.94 -8.35
N ARG A 102 -8.86 0.41 -7.53
CA ARG A 102 -10.02 -0.35 -8.03
C ARG A 102 -10.88 0.49 -8.97
N ASP A 103 -11.28 -0.12 -10.07
CA ASP A 103 -12.12 0.47 -11.13
C ASP A 103 -11.52 1.74 -11.78
N VAL A 104 -10.22 1.97 -11.61
CA VAL A 104 -9.50 3.02 -12.33
C VAL A 104 -8.94 2.42 -13.60
N ARG A 105 -9.31 3.01 -14.75
CA ARG A 105 -8.69 2.64 -16.02
C ARG A 105 -7.22 3.06 -16.01
N GLU A 106 -6.36 2.10 -16.27
CA GLU A 106 -4.92 2.31 -16.36
C GLU A 106 -4.56 3.26 -17.52
N PRO A 107 -3.63 4.18 -17.31
CA PRO A 107 -3.07 5.00 -18.38
C PRO A 107 -2.10 4.18 -19.24
N ASP A 108 -2.64 3.52 -20.26
CA ASP A 108 -1.87 2.66 -21.17
C ASP A 108 -0.66 3.40 -21.77
N GLY A 109 0.51 2.76 -21.77
CA GLY A 109 1.74 3.35 -22.29
C GLY A 109 1.70 3.55 -23.81
N ILE A 110 2.61 4.37 -24.32
CA ILE A 110 2.71 4.70 -25.75
C ILE A 110 4.12 4.43 -26.27
N ALA A 111 4.23 4.14 -27.57
CA ALA A 111 5.50 4.19 -28.28
C ALA A 111 5.69 5.61 -28.83
N VAL A 112 6.89 6.15 -28.69
CA VAL A 112 7.26 7.49 -29.17
C VAL A 112 8.50 7.40 -30.06
N PRO A 113 8.67 8.32 -31.02
CA PRO A 113 9.88 8.39 -31.83
C PRO A 113 11.10 8.79 -30.98
N ASP A 114 12.29 8.62 -31.55
CA ASP A 114 13.57 9.05 -30.96
C ASP A 114 13.81 10.57 -30.97
N ASP A 115 12.90 11.35 -31.56
CA ASP A 115 12.87 12.82 -31.52
C ASP A 115 12.17 13.31 -30.23
N PRO A 116 12.90 13.90 -29.26
CA PRO A 116 12.32 14.31 -27.97
C PRO A 116 11.21 15.34 -28.09
N PHE A 117 11.25 16.22 -29.10
CA PHE A 117 10.22 17.25 -29.29
C PHE A 117 8.89 16.62 -29.72
N ARG A 118 8.94 15.69 -30.68
CA ARG A 118 7.75 14.93 -31.11
C ARG A 118 7.25 13.98 -30.03
N ALA A 119 8.16 13.31 -29.33
CA ALA A 119 7.81 12.47 -28.20
C ALA A 119 7.11 13.26 -27.09
N ALA A 120 7.58 14.48 -26.78
CA ALA A 120 6.93 15.36 -25.82
C ALA A 120 5.52 15.77 -26.26
N GLU A 121 5.31 16.05 -27.56
CA GLU A 121 4.00 16.34 -28.13
C GLU A 121 3.04 15.15 -27.94
N ASP A 122 3.47 13.94 -28.33
CA ASP A 122 2.66 12.72 -28.17
C ASP A 122 2.32 12.46 -26.69
N ILE A 123 3.29 12.60 -25.79
CA ILE A 123 3.06 12.43 -24.35
C ILE A 123 2.10 13.49 -23.81
N ALA A 124 2.25 14.76 -24.21
CA ALA A 124 1.43 15.86 -23.72
C ALA A 124 -0.03 15.78 -24.20
N PHE A 125 -0.26 15.30 -25.42
CA PHE A 125 -1.61 15.25 -26.01
C PHE A 125 -2.30 13.90 -25.89
N ASP A 126 -1.58 12.80 -25.60
CA ASP A 126 -2.14 11.47 -25.42
C ASP A 126 -1.98 10.93 -23.99
N LEU A 127 -0.73 10.69 -23.56
CA LEU A 127 -0.47 9.96 -22.30
C LEU A 127 -0.84 10.79 -21.05
N LEU A 128 -0.40 12.05 -20.96
CA LEU A 128 -0.63 12.88 -19.78
C LEU A 128 -2.12 13.11 -19.48
N PRO A 129 -3.01 13.41 -20.46
CA PRO A 129 -4.43 13.55 -20.20
C PRO A 129 -5.07 12.28 -19.60
N ARG A 130 -4.65 11.09 -20.04
CA ARG A 130 -5.13 9.81 -19.49
C ARG A 130 -4.57 9.58 -18.09
N TYR A 131 -3.30 9.91 -17.88
CA TYR A 131 -2.64 9.79 -16.58
C TYR A 131 -3.24 10.73 -15.53
N ASP A 132 -3.44 12.02 -15.85
CA ASP A 132 -4.04 13.01 -14.94
C ASP A 132 -5.47 12.60 -14.53
N LYS A 133 -6.24 12.03 -15.47
CA LYS A 133 -7.58 11.49 -15.18
C LYS A 133 -7.51 10.30 -14.21
N ALA A 134 -6.57 9.37 -14.43
CA ALA A 134 -6.37 8.22 -13.56
C ALA A 134 -5.91 8.65 -12.15
N LEU A 135 -4.97 9.58 -12.06
CA LEU A 135 -4.50 10.16 -10.78
C LEU A 135 -5.64 10.81 -9.99
N THR A 136 -6.45 11.63 -10.67
CA THR A 136 -7.62 12.27 -10.06
C THR A 136 -8.59 11.23 -9.49
N GLN A 137 -8.84 10.15 -10.23
CA GLN A 137 -9.73 9.07 -9.78
C GLN A 137 -9.16 8.29 -8.59
N VAL A 138 -7.86 7.95 -8.62
CA VAL A 138 -7.20 7.25 -7.51
C VAL A 138 -7.19 8.12 -6.25
N GLN A 139 -6.88 9.41 -6.37
CA GLN A 139 -6.91 10.34 -5.22
C GLN A 139 -8.32 10.45 -4.65
N HIS A 140 -9.34 10.53 -5.51
CA HIS A 140 -10.73 10.51 -5.08
C HIS A 140 -11.08 9.22 -4.31
N ASN A 141 -10.75 8.05 -4.86
CA ASN A 141 -10.96 6.76 -4.21
C ASN A 141 -10.21 6.66 -2.87
N ALA A 142 -8.95 7.10 -2.82
CA ALA A 142 -8.13 7.10 -1.62
C ALA A 142 -8.76 7.94 -0.51
N SER A 143 -9.25 9.15 -0.83
CA SER A 143 -9.94 10.00 0.15
C SER A 143 -11.19 9.33 0.73
N ARG A 144 -11.97 8.62 -0.10
CA ARG A 144 -13.14 7.86 0.35
C ARG A 144 -12.78 6.70 1.27
N LEU A 145 -11.63 6.07 1.05
CA LEU A 145 -11.15 5.00 1.92
C LEU A 145 -10.66 5.51 3.27
N VAL A 146 -10.26 6.79 3.38
CA VAL A 146 -9.91 7.43 4.65
C VAL A 146 -11.17 7.93 5.37
N SER A 147 -12.17 8.38 4.62
CA SER A 147 -13.43 8.90 5.15
C SER A 147 -14.52 7.85 5.37
N ALA A 148 -14.31 6.59 4.98
CA ALA A 148 -15.22 5.51 5.33
C ALA A 148 -15.23 5.39 6.86
N PRO A 149 -16.36 5.62 7.56
CA PRO A 149 -16.42 5.35 8.99
C PRO A 149 -16.07 3.88 9.18
N GLU A 150 -15.14 3.58 10.08
CA GLU A 150 -15.00 2.20 10.53
C GLU A 150 -16.40 1.73 10.94
N PRO A 151 -16.84 0.54 10.47
CA PRO A 151 -18.09 0.00 10.95
C PRO A 151 -18.05 0.07 12.47
N GLU A 152 -19.09 0.60 13.09
CA GLU A 152 -19.10 0.73 14.53
C GLU A 152 -18.86 -0.66 15.15
N HIS A 153 -17.85 -0.76 16.02
CA HIS A 153 -17.43 -2.02 16.60
C HIS A 153 -17.61 -1.99 18.10
N VAL A 154 -18.35 -2.96 18.62
CA VAL A 154 -18.44 -3.21 20.06
C VAL A 154 -17.33 -4.17 20.45
N THR A 155 -16.41 -3.71 21.30
CA THR A 155 -15.37 -4.57 21.88
C THR A 155 -15.84 -5.16 23.20
N MET A 156 -15.94 -6.49 23.24
CA MET A 156 -16.26 -7.26 24.43
C MET A 156 -14.96 -7.79 25.06
N THR A 157 -14.60 -7.26 26.23
CA THR A 157 -13.37 -7.63 26.93
C THR A 157 -13.66 -8.60 28.07
N TRP A 158 -13.03 -9.76 28.07
CA TRP A 158 -13.08 -10.66 29.23
C TRP A 158 -12.37 -10.01 30.42
N SER A 159 -12.99 -10.06 31.59
CA SER A 159 -12.40 -9.66 32.87
C SER A 159 -12.81 -10.68 33.91
N ASP A 160 -11.89 -11.59 34.25
CA ASP A 160 -12.16 -12.75 35.09
C ASP A 160 -13.31 -13.62 34.55
N ARG A 161 -14.45 -13.66 35.25
CA ARG A 161 -15.67 -14.39 34.83
C ARG A 161 -16.70 -13.51 34.12
N ASN A 162 -16.41 -12.23 33.95
CA ASN A 162 -17.33 -11.27 33.40
C ASN A 162 -16.88 -10.85 32.01
N LEU A 163 -17.84 -10.51 31.16
CA LEU A 163 -17.57 -9.86 29.89
C LEU A 163 -17.97 -8.39 30.00
N VAL A 164 -17.03 -7.49 29.74
CA VAL A 164 -17.18 -6.04 29.94
C VAL A 164 -17.16 -5.34 28.59
N VAL A 165 -18.11 -4.44 28.40
CA VAL A 165 -18.27 -3.60 27.21
C VAL A 165 -18.34 -2.16 27.67
N GLU A 166 -17.47 -1.30 27.16
CA GLU A 166 -17.60 0.15 27.39
C GLU A 166 -18.94 0.62 26.85
N THR A 167 -19.66 1.48 27.58
CA THR A 167 -21.03 1.85 27.22
C THR A 167 -21.05 2.53 25.85
N PRO A 168 -21.69 1.93 24.82
CA PRO A 168 -21.79 2.52 23.50
C PRO A 168 -22.61 3.81 23.53
N GLU A 169 -22.38 4.74 22.61
CA GLU A 169 -23.17 5.98 22.53
C GLU A 169 -24.58 5.73 21.97
N ARG A 170 -24.73 4.67 21.17
CA ARG A 170 -25.95 4.34 20.46
C ARG A 170 -26.99 3.62 21.33
N PRO A 171 -28.21 4.17 21.49
CA PRO A 171 -29.24 3.58 22.32
C PRO A 171 -29.72 2.19 21.87
N ASP A 172 -29.75 1.93 20.56
CA ASP A 172 -30.14 0.64 19.98
C ASP A 172 -29.10 -0.45 20.26
N VAL A 173 -27.80 -0.11 20.20
CA VAL A 173 -26.70 -1.01 20.61
C VAL A 173 -26.78 -1.32 22.11
N ILE A 174 -26.99 -0.30 22.96
CA ILE A 174 -27.19 -0.48 24.40
C ILE A 174 -28.38 -1.40 24.68
N GLN A 175 -29.49 -1.22 23.95
CA GLN A 175 -30.70 -2.03 24.12
C GLN A 175 -30.44 -3.49 23.78
N VAL A 176 -29.79 -3.78 22.65
CA VAL A 176 -29.41 -5.15 22.25
C VAL A 176 -28.54 -5.80 23.32
N LEU A 177 -27.54 -5.09 23.86
CA LEU A 177 -26.70 -5.64 24.93
C LEU A 177 -27.52 -5.95 26.19
N ARG A 178 -28.43 -5.05 26.59
CA ARG A 178 -29.30 -5.28 27.77
C ARG A 178 -30.25 -6.46 27.58
N ASP A 179 -30.87 -6.58 26.40
CA ASP A 179 -31.79 -7.67 26.07
C ASP A 179 -31.09 -9.04 26.08
N ASN A 180 -29.77 -9.06 25.89
CA ASN A 180 -28.94 -10.27 25.95
C ASN A 180 -28.23 -10.47 27.31
N GLY A 181 -28.63 -9.73 28.35
CA GLY A 181 -28.22 -9.96 29.73
C GLY A 181 -27.07 -9.10 30.23
N PHE A 182 -26.61 -8.11 29.48
CA PHE A 182 -25.61 -7.15 29.97
C PHE A 182 -26.26 -6.11 30.87
N SER A 183 -25.78 -5.98 32.11
CA SER A 183 -26.24 -4.97 33.07
C SER A 183 -25.29 -3.78 33.13
N TYR A 184 -25.84 -2.57 33.24
CA TYR A 184 -25.02 -1.36 33.38
C TYR A 184 -24.46 -1.25 34.81
N THR A 185 -23.15 -1.11 34.92
CA THR A 185 -22.45 -0.90 36.19
C THR A 185 -21.95 0.56 36.25
N PRO A 186 -22.49 1.39 37.16
CA PRO A 186 -22.12 2.81 37.28
C PRO A 186 -20.65 3.03 37.58
N ASP A 187 -20.02 2.11 38.32
CA ASP A 187 -18.64 2.25 38.80
C ASP A 187 -17.60 2.27 37.67
N HIS A 188 -17.95 1.73 36.49
CA HIS A 188 -17.06 1.63 35.33
C HIS A 188 -17.64 2.22 34.05
N SER A 189 -18.83 2.85 34.11
CA SER A 189 -19.57 3.29 32.92
C SER A 189 -19.61 2.21 31.83
N ALA A 190 -19.87 0.97 32.23
CA ALA A 190 -19.73 -0.21 31.37
C ALA A 190 -20.94 -1.14 31.50
N LEU A 191 -21.20 -1.88 30.43
CA LEU A 191 -22.16 -2.98 30.37
C LEU A 191 -21.42 -4.28 30.67
N VAL A 192 -21.87 -5.00 31.70
CA VAL A 192 -21.22 -6.22 32.19
C VAL A 192 -22.17 -7.40 32.06
N LEU A 193 -21.71 -8.46 31.42
CA LEU A 193 -22.35 -9.79 31.43
C LEU A 193 -21.66 -10.64 32.49
N SER A 194 -22.31 -10.78 33.64
CA SER A 194 -21.83 -11.61 34.74
C SER A 194 -22.44 -13.01 34.66
N GLY A 195 -21.68 -14.04 35.01
CA GLY A 195 -22.19 -15.40 35.03
C GLY A 195 -21.17 -16.43 35.51
N ASP A 196 -21.63 -17.41 36.29
CA ASP A 196 -20.83 -18.58 36.67
C ASP A 196 -20.97 -19.75 35.68
N ASP A 197 -21.94 -19.65 34.75
CA ASP A 197 -22.16 -20.63 33.67
C ASP A 197 -21.66 -20.07 32.33
N SER A 198 -20.53 -20.60 31.88
CA SER A 198 -19.89 -20.20 30.63
C SER A 198 -20.69 -20.57 29.38
N ALA A 199 -21.55 -21.59 29.43
CA ALA A 199 -22.39 -21.97 28.29
C ALA A 199 -23.51 -20.95 28.07
N VAL A 200 -24.13 -20.48 29.15
CA VAL A 200 -25.15 -19.42 29.13
C VAL A 200 -24.54 -18.11 28.65
N GLN A 201 -23.37 -17.72 29.18
CA GLN A 201 -22.66 -16.53 28.72
C GLN A 201 -22.30 -16.61 27.22
N ALA A 202 -21.77 -17.74 26.77
CA ALA A 202 -21.44 -17.92 25.36
C ALA A 202 -22.68 -17.85 24.46
N GLN A 203 -23.84 -18.32 24.93
CA GLN A 203 -25.10 -18.17 24.21
C GLN A 203 -25.55 -16.71 24.13
N SER A 204 -25.50 -15.97 25.24
CA SER A 204 -25.79 -14.53 25.27
C SER A 204 -24.89 -13.73 24.34
N VAL A 205 -23.59 -14.02 24.32
CA VAL A 205 -22.63 -13.34 23.43
C VAL A 205 -22.94 -13.61 21.96
N ARG A 206 -23.24 -14.87 21.59
CA ARG A 206 -23.62 -15.21 20.22
C ARG A 206 -24.92 -14.52 19.78
N ALA A 207 -25.92 -14.49 20.66
CA ALA A 207 -27.20 -13.84 20.40
C ALA A 207 -27.04 -12.32 20.25
N ALA A 208 -26.29 -11.67 21.14
CA ALA A 208 -25.94 -10.26 21.04
C ALA A 208 -25.19 -9.97 19.74
N GLY A 209 -24.17 -10.77 19.40
CA GLY A 209 -23.40 -10.61 18.18
C GLY A 209 -24.25 -10.70 16.90
N ALA A 210 -25.18 -11.64 16.84
CA ALA A 210 -26.08 -11.77 15.69
C ALA A 210 -27.02 -10.54 15.53
N GLN A 211 -27.52 -10.00 16.64
CA GLN A 211 -28.40 -8.82 16.63
C GLN A 211 -27.62 -7.53 16.32
N LEU A 212 -26.42 -7.37 16.87
CA LEU A 212 -25.55 -6.24 16.55
C LEU A 212 -25.13 -6.25 15.08
N TYR A 213 -24.82 -7.43 14.52
CA TYR A 213 -24.52 -7.57 13.10
C TYR A 213 -25.69 -7.13 12.20
N ALA A 214 -26.93 -7.44 12.59
CA ALA A 214 -28.12 -6.98 11.87
C ALA A 214 -28.30 -5.45 11.90
N LEU A 215 -27.71 -4.77 12.88
CA LEU A 215 -27.65 -3.29 12.98
C LEU A 215 -26.44 -2.68 12.25
N GLY A 216 -25.63 -3.50 11.56
CA GLY A 216 -24.40 -3.07 10.90
C GLY A 216 -23.23 -2.85 11.87
N VAL A 217 -23.34 -3.35 13.11
CA VAL A 217 -22.33 -3.20 14.16
C VAL A 217 -21.52 -4.48 14.27
N GLY A 218 -20.21 -4.39 14.09
CA GLY A 218 -19.32 -5.54 14.27
C GLY A 218 -19.02 -5.81 15.73
N VAL A 219 -18.68 -7.05 16.08
CA VAL A 219 -18.28 -7.42 17.45
C VAL A 219 -16.88 -8.00 17.44
N SER A 220 -16.04 -7.51 18.35
CA SER A 220 -14.70 -8.05 18.60
C SER A 220 -14.60 -8.55 20.03
N MET A 221 -13.86 -9.65 20.22
CA MET A 221 -13.61 -10.24 21.54
C MET A 221 -12.16 -9.99 21.93
N ARG A 222 -11.92 -9.44 23.11
CA ARG A 222 -10.59 -9.23 23.65
C ARG A 222 -10.41 -10.01 24.95
N HIS A 223 -9.30 -10.72 25.08
CA HIS A 223 -8.84 -11.21 26.37
C HIS A 223 -7.95 -10.14 27.01
N PRO A 224 -8.02 -9.94 28.34
CA PRO A 224 -7.17 -8.98 29.01
C PRO A 224 -5.74 -9.47 28.83
N GLN A 225 -4.87 -8.65 28.24
CA GLN A 225 -3.46 -9.01 28.23
C GLN A 225 -2.97 -9.02 29.67
N PRO A 226 -2.20 -10.04 30.10
CA PRO A 226 -1.56 -10.00 31.40
C PRO A 226 -0.71 -8.73 31.44
N LYS A 227 -1.04 -7.85 32.40
CA LYS A 227 -0.24 -6.66 32.72
C LYS A 227 1.21 -7.13 32.86
N PRO A 228 2.19 -6.55 32.13
CA PRO A 228 3.59 -6.85 32.42
C PRO A 228 3.81 -6.51 33.89
N ALA A 229 4.25 -7.49 34.66
CA ALA A 229 4.63 -7.26 36.04
C ALA A 229 5.67 -6.14 36.05
N LEU A 230 5.39 -5.08 36.81
CA LEU A 230 6.39 -4.08 37.15
C LEU A 230 7.58 -4.80 37.80
N ASP A 231 8.76 -4.56 37.23
CA ASP A 231 10.09 -4.79 37.76
C ASP A 231 10.45 -6.23 38.15
N THR A 232 10.92 -7.01 37.16
CA THR A 232 12.07 -7.89 37.40
C THR A 232 13.28 -7.26 36.76
N THR A 233 14.14 -6.67 37.59
CA THR A 233 15.48 -6.21 37.24
C THR A 233 16.18 -7.24 36.36
N ALA A 234 16.52 -6.86 35.13
CA ALA A 234 17.35 -7.67 34.26
C ALA A 234 18.72 -7.88 34.92
N ILE A 235 19.05 -9.14 35.24
CA ILE A 235 20.41 -9.51 35.61
C ILE A 235 21.24 -9.48 34.32
N ALA A 236 22.26 -8.62 34.29
CA ALA A 236 23.19 -8.53 33.19
C ALA A 236 23.91 -9.88 32.94
N PRO A 237 24.13 -10.29 31.68
CA PRO A 237 24.86 -11.51 31.38
C PRO A 237 26.35 -11.37 31.78
N PRO A 238 27.00 -12.45 32.26
CA PRO A 238 28.42 -12.42 32.59
C PRO A 238 29.28 -12.28 31.33
N THR A 239 30.28 -11.41 31.40
CA THR A 239 31.29 -11.15 30.36
C THR A 239 32.05 -12.42 30.01
N PRO A 240 32.29 -12.73 28.72
CA PRO A 240 33.09 -13.89 28.32
C PRO A 240 34.57 -13.72 28.70
N PRO A 241 35.27 -14.79 29.09
CA PRO A 241 36.69 -14.73 29.43
C PRO A 241 37.55 -14.57 28.17
N VAL A 242 38.56 -13.71 28.30
CA VAL A 242 39.61 -13.46 27.29
C VAL A 242 40.45 -14.71 27.12
N THR A 243 40.38 -15.37 25.96
CA THR A 243 41.29 -16.48 25.62
C THR A 243 42.61 -15.94 25.10
N SER A 244 43.67 -16.19 25.85
CA SER A 244 45.06 -15.97 25.49
C SER A 244 45.47 -16.78 24.26
N SER A 245 46.07 -16.11 23.28
CA SER A 245 46.63 -16.70 22.07
C SER A 245 47.84 -17.57 22.38
N HIS A 246 47.70 -18.89 22.22
CA HIS A 246 48.82 -19.83 22.24
C HIS A 246 49.58 -19.79 20.91
N ARG A 247 50.86 -19.43 20.99
CA ARG A 247 51.88 -19.56 19.95
C ARG A 247 52.38 -21.01 19.89
N SER A 248 52.41 -21.61 18.71
CA SER A 248 53.28 -22.73 18.23
C SER A 248 52.79 -23.07 16.81
N ARG A 249 53.59 -23.29 15.75
CA ARG A 249 55.01 -23.53 15.55
C ARG A 249 55.34 -23.12 14.10
#